data_AF-A0A6L8I387-F1
#
_entry.id   AF-A0A6L8I387-F1
#
_cell.length_a   1.000
_cell.length_b   1.000
_cell.length_c   1.000
_cell.angle_alpha   90.00
_cell.angle_beta   90.00
_cell.angle_gamma   90.00
#
_symmetry.space_group_name_H-M   'P 1'
#
loop_
_entity.id
_entity.type
_entity.pdbx_description
1 polymer ?
#
loop_
_entity_poly.entity_id
_entity_poly.type
_entity_poly.pdbx_seq_one_letter_code
_entity_poly.pdbx_strand_id
1 'polypeptide(L)'
;MNIHQRIAGDLVTAGIGFVTTVPCKQLAGVIEEVDRHPEILHVPSNKEDEGMGLCAGAWMGGRRSAIVMQNTALGVTINTLAT
;
A
#
# COMPACT_ATOMS: atom_id res chain seq x y z
N MET A 1 -1.31 -21.72 -0.04
CA MET A 1 -1.31 -20.24 -0.07
C MET A 1 0.12 -19.78 0.10
N ASN A 2 0.67 -19.05 -0.87
CA ASN A 2 1.99 -18.43 -0.73
C ASN A 2 1.91 -17.18 0.17
N ILE A 3 3.05 -16.61 0.56
CA ILE A 3 3.07 -15.44 1.46
C ILE A 3 2.41 -14.20 0.85
N HIS A 4 2.52 -13.99 -0.47
CA HIS A 4 1.94 -12.84 -1.17
C HIS A 4 0.41 -12.87 -1.12
N GLN A 5 -0.17 -14.03 -1.43
CA GLN A 5 -1.61 -14.28 -1.35
C GLN A 5 -2.14 -14.07 0.06
N ARG A 6 -1.39 -14.56 1.06
CA ARG A 6 -1.76 -14.37 2.46
C ARG A 6 -1.78 -12.90 2.83
N ILE A 7 -0.75 -12.13 2.47
CA ILE A 7 -0.69 -10.70 2.77
C ILE A 7 -1.88 -9.97 2.13
N ALA A 8 -2.11 -10.16 0.82
CA ALA A 8 -3.21 -9.48 0.14
C ALA A 8 -4.59 -9.87 0.70
N GLY A 9 -4.80 -11.16 1.00
CA GLY A 9 -6.03 -11.63 1.64
C GLY A 9 -6.23 -11.09 3.06
N ASP A 10 -5.16 -10.95 3.84
CA ASP A 10 -5.20 -10.37 5.18
C ASP A 10 -5.54 -8.85 5.11
N LEU A 11 -5.06 -8.12 4.09
CA LEU A 11 -5.46 -6.72 3.85
C LEU A 11 -6.97 -6.59 3.59
N VAL A 12 -7.52 -7.44 2.71
CA VAL A 12 -8.97 -7.48 2.43
C VAL A 12 -9.75 -7.82 3.69
N THR A 13 -9.33 -8.84 4.43
CA THR A 13 -9.97 -9.27 5.69
C THR A 13 -9.96 -8.15 6.74
N ALA A 14 -8.91 -7.32 6.77
CA ALA A 14 -8.81 -6.15 7.64
C ALA A 14 -9.65 -4.93 7.17
N GLY A 15 -10.36 -5.06 6.05
CA GLY A 15 -11.18 -4.00 5.46
C GLY A 15 -10.38 -2.87 4.81
N ILE A 16 -9.15 -3.16 4.36
CA ILE A 16 -8.31 -2.20 3.62
C ILE A 16 -8.77 -2.21 2.17
N GLY A 17 -9.42 -1.11 1.75
CA GLY A 17 -10.00 -0.97 0.41
C GLY A 17 -9.21 -0.06 -0.54
N PHE A 18 -8.11 0.53 -0.06
CA PHE A 18 -7.19 1.32 -0.88
C PHE A 18 -5.77 0.87 -0.58
N VAL A 19 -5.01 0.54 -1.62
CA VAL A 19 -3.58 0.22 -1.49
C VAL A 19 -2.81 1.06 -2.48
N THR A 20 -1.71 1.65 -2.02
CA THR A 20 -0.69 2.23 -2.90
C THR A 20 0.61 1.46 -2.78
N THR A 21 1.33 1.31 -3.89
CA THR A 21 2.56 0.53 -3.94
C THR A 21 3.68 1.38 -4.53
N VAL A 22 4.87 1.23 -3.97
CA VAL A 22 6.09 1.83 -4.52
C VAL A 22 6.84 0.71 -5.25
N PRO A 23 7.03 0.80 -6.58
CA PRO A 23 7.57 -0.29 -7.37
C PRO A 23 8.93 -0.79 -6.87
N CYS A 24 9.00 -2.09 -6.54
CA CYS A 24 10.24 -2.74 -6.15
C CYS A 24 10.21 -4.22 -6.57
N LYS A 25 11.32 -4.72 -7.14
CA LYS A 25 11.44 -6.12 -7.59
C LYS A 25 11.15 -7.12 -6.47
N GLN A 26 11.53 -6.81 -5.23
CA GLN A 26 11.33 -7.69 -4.08
C GLN A 26 9.87 -7.73 -3.62
N LEU A 27 9.06 -6.73 -4.00
CA LEU A 27 7.65 -6.61 -3.65
C LEU A 27 6.73 -7.03 -4.80
N ALA A 28 7.26 -7.32 -5.99
CA ALA A 28 6.48 -7.64 -7.19
C ALA A 28 5.39 -8.70 -6.93
N GLY A 29 5.71 -9.78 -6.23
CA GLY A 29 4.73 -10.83 -5.92
C GLY A 29 3.55 -10.36 -5.07
N VAL A 30 3.74 -9.47 -4.08
CA VAL A 30 2.62 -8.95 -3.28
C VAL A 30 1.83 -7.88 -4.04
N ILE A 31 2.50 -7.08 -4.87
CA ILE A 31 1.86 -6.09 -5.75
C ILE A 31 0.92 -6.80 -6.73
N GLU A 32 1.41 -7.87 -7.38
CA GLU A 32 0.61 -8.68 -8.30
C GLU A 32 -0.61 -9.32 -7.61
N GLU A 33 -0.48 -9.76 -6.36
CA GLU A 33 -1.63 -10.30 -5.63
C GLU A 33 -2.61 -9.19 -5.21
N VAL A 34 -2.13 -8.00 -4.84
CA VAL A 34 -2.99 -6.82 -4.59
C VAL A 34 -3.80 -6.45 -5.83
N ASP A 35 -3.21 -6.46 -7.02
CA ASP A 35 -3.89 -6.21 -8.31
C ASP A 35 -5.01 -7.23 -8.61
N ARG A 36 -4.91 -8.44 -8.05
CA ARG A 36 -5.90 -9.52 -8.26
C ARG A 36 -7.12 -9.41 -7.35
N HIS A 37 -7.09 -8.56 -6.33
CA HIS A 37 -8.19 -8.39 -5.38
C HIS A 37 -9.10 -7.22 -5.78
N PRO A 38 -10.29 -7.47 -6.37
CA PRO A 38 -11.21 -6.40 -6.79
C PRO A 38 -11.77 -5.55 -5.63
N GLU A 39 -11.67 -6.03 -4.39
CA GLU A 39 -12.02 -5.29 -3.18
C GLU A 39 -11.05 -4.14 -2.87
N ILE A 40 -9.85 -4.19 -3.44
CA ILE A 40 -8.80 -3.19 -3.26
C ILE A 40 -8.77 -2.28 -4.49
N LEU A 41 -8.92 -0.97 -4.25
CA LEU A 41 -8.48 0.02 -5.22
C LEU A 41 -6.97 0.17 -5.12
N HIS A 42 -6.25 -0.42 -6.06
CA HIS A 42 -4.80 -0.31 -6.16
C HIS A 42 -4.40 0.90 -7.01
N VAL A 43 -3.61 1.81 -6.43
CA VAL A 43 -3.06 3.00 -7.11
C VAL A 43 -1.55 3.07 -6.86
N PRO A 44 -0.70 2.67 -7.82
CA PRO A 44 0.76 2.74 -7.62
C PRO A 44 1.24 4.20 -7.49
N SER A 45 2.25 4.42 -6.65
CA SER A 45 2.93 5.72 -6.49
C SER A 45 4.40 5.59 -6.88
N ASN A 46 5.00 6.68 -7.35
CA ASN A 46 6.41 6.67 -7.75
C ASN A 46 7.35 6.92 -6.57
N LYS A 47 6.83 7.52 -5.51
CA LYS A 47 7.57 7.86 -4.29
C LYS A 47 6.76 7.56 -3.04
N GLU A 48 7.46 7.43 -1.93
CA GLU A 48 6.87 7.05 -0.65
C GLU A 48 6.13 8.22 0.01
N ASP A 49 6.62 9.44 -0.17
CA ASP A 49 5.94 10.67 0.28
C ASP A 49 4.59 10.89 -0.44
N GLU A 50 4.58 10.70 -1.76
CA GLU A 50 3.37 10.69 -2.60
C GLU A 50 2.39 9.61 -2.11
N GLY A 51 2.88 8.39 -1.91
CA GLY A 51 2.07 7.28 -1.42
C GLY A 51 1.44 7.57 -0.05
N MET A 52 2.16 8.22 0.86
CA MET A 52 1.61 8.67 2.13
C MET A 52 0.49 9.70 1.96
N GLY A 53 0.65 10.65 1.04
CA GLY A 53 -0.40 11.61 0.68
C GLY A 53 -1.66 10.93 0.13
N LEU A 54 -1.49 9.93 -0.74
CA LEU A 54 -2.60 9.12 -1.26
C LEU A 54 -3.31 8.36 -0.14
N CYS A 55 -2.56 7.71 0.77
CA CYS A 55 -3.12 7.02 1.92
C CYS A 55 -3.91 7.96 2.84
N ALA A 56 -3.37 9.17 3.10
CA ALA A 56 -4.05 10.19 3.89
C ALA A 56 -5.35 10.65 3.22
N GLY A 57 -5.32 10.92 1.91
CA GLY A 57 -6.51 11.27 1.13
C GLY A 57 -7.58 10.17 1.15
N ALA A 58 -7.18 8.91 0.94
CA ALA A 58 -8.07 7.76 1.00
C ALA A 58 -8.73 7.62 2.38
N TRP A 59 -7.95 7.78 3.46
CA TRP A 59 -8.49 7.81 4.82
C TRP A 59 -9.54 8.92 4.95
N MET A 60 -9.20 10.15 4.56
CA MET A 60 -10.12 11.31 4.65
C MET A 60 -11.39 11.11 3.84
N GLY A 61 -11.32 10.34 2.74
CA GLY A 61 -12.47 9.88 1.97
C GLY A 61 -13.27 8.73 2.59
N GLY A 62 -12.97 8.32 3.83
CA GLY A 62 -13.68 7.26 4.55
C GLY A 62 -13.22 5.84 4.21
N ARG A 63 -12.08 5.67 3.54
CA ARG A 63 -11.57 4.35 3.12
C ARG A 63 -10.25 4.04 3.83
N ARG A 64 -10.20 2.90 4.51
CA ARG A 64 -8.95 2.41 5.11
C ARG A 64 -7.92 2.12 4.02
N SER A 65 -6.71 2.60 4.24
CA SER A 65 -5.62 2.58 3.28
C SER A 65 -4.38 1.87 3.81
N ALA A 66 -3.57 1.33 2.90
CA ALA A 66 -2.23 0.83 3.19
C ALA A 66 -1.25 1.22 2.09
N ILE A 67 0.03 1.31 2.46
CA ILE A 67 1.14 1.47 1.53
C ILE A 67 2.04 0.24 1.61
N VAL A 68 2.42 -0.29 0.45
CA VAL A 68 3.39 -1.39 0.34
C VAL A 68 4.66 -0.82 -0.28
N MET A 69 5.73 -0.76 0.51
CA MET A 69 7.02 -0.17 0.15
C MET A 69 8.16 -0.88 0.89
N GLN A 70 9.40 -0.67 0.47
CA GLN A 70 10.55 -1.22 1.20
C GLN A 70 10.82 -0.48 2.50
N ASN A 71 11.37 -1.19 3.49
CA ASN A 71 11.70 -0.65 4.80
C ASN A 71 12.64 0.58 4.75
N THR A 72 13.50 0.69 3.73
CA THR A 72 14.40 1.85 3.53
C THR A 72 13.62 3.18 3.44
N ALA A 73 12.36 3.12 3.02
CA ALA A 73 11.47 4.27 2.93
C ALA A 73 10.96 4.79 4.28
N LEU A 74 11.09 4.03 5.38
CA LEU A 74 10.54 4.43 6.67
C LEU A 74 11.04 5.82 7.12
N GLY A 75 12.31 6.14 6.87
CA GLY A 75 12.86 7.46 7.21
C GLY A 75 12.23 8.60 6.41
N VAL A 76 11.95 8.38 5.12
CA VAL A 76 11.28 9.36 4.25
C VAL A 76 9.83 9.56 4.74
N THR A 77 9.11 8.47 4.98
CA THR A 77 7.73 8.50 5.47
C THR A 77 7.58 9.22 6.80
N ILE A 78 8.48 9.00 7.76
CA ILE A 78 8.44 9.70 9.06
C ILE A 78 8.65 11.20 8.86
N ASN A 79 9.60 11.60 8.00
CA ASN A 79 9.80 13.01 7.69
C ASN A 79 8.55 13.62 7.05
N THR A 80 7.93 12.97 6.07
CA THR A 80 6.69 13.43 5.44
C THR A 80 5.54 13.62 6.43
N LEU A 81 5.51 12.86 7.53
CA LEU A 81 4.51 13.03 8.59
C LEU A 81 4.87 14.13 9.59
N ALA A 82 6.16 14.43 9.75
CA ALA A 82 6.67 15.37 10.74
C ALA A 82 6.77 16.82 10.22
N THR A 83 6.86 17.01 8.90
CA THR A 83 6.99 18.31 8.23
C THR A 83 5.93 18.49 7.16
#